data_AF-A0A3G6K0B0-F1
#
_entry.id   AF-A0A3G6K0B0-F1
#
_cell.length_a   1.000
_cell.length_b   1.000
_cell.length_c   1.000
_cell.angle_alpha   90.00
_cell.angle_beta   90.00
_cell.angle_gamma   90.00
#
_symmetry.space_group_name_H-M   'P 1'
#
loop_
_entity.id
_entity.type
_entity.pdbx_description
1 polymer ?
#
loop_
_entity_poly.entity_id
_entity_poly.type
_entity_poly.pdbx_seq_one_letter_code
_entity_poly.pdbx_strand_id
1 'polypeptide(L)' 'MTSTQLAFQNNKINNTHSFYSPSLEEYIQVNDDVFNDIRDEEIELRALELLSSFLDKYFG' A
#
# COMPACT_ATOMS: atom_id res chain seq x y z
N MET A 1 8.95 -31.56 8.53
CA MET A 1 8.65 -30.13 8.77
C MET A 1 7.14 -29.98 8.79
N THR A 2 6.56 -29.73 9.96
CA THR A 2 5.14 -29.41 10.10
C THR A 2 4.90 -28.00 9.56
N SER A 3 4.27 -27.90 8.40
CA SER A 3 3.77 -26.63 7.88
C SER A 3 2.57 -26.25 8.73
N THR A 4 2.76 -25.33 9.67
CA THR A 4 1.67 -24.64 10.33
C THR A 4 1.02 -23.75 9.29
N GLN A 5 0.08 -24.32 8.52
CA GLN A 5 -0.89 -23.51 7.80
C GLN A 5 -1.75 -22.84 8.87
N LEU A 6 -1.36 -21.60 9.21
CA LEU A 6 -2.18 -20.68 9.99
C LEU A 6 -3.55 -20.62 9.31
N ALA A 7 -4.52 -21.30 9.91
CA ALA A 7 -5.91 -21.20 9.53
C ALA A 7 -6.34 -19.76 9.84
N PHE A 8 -6.21 -18.86 8.87
CA PHE A 8 -6.79 -17.54 8.93
C PHE A 8 -8.30 -17.73 8.97
N GLN A 9 -8.86 -17.56 10.16
CA GLN A 9 -10.28 -17.68 10.44
C GLN A 9 -11.06 -16.83 9.43
N ASN A 10 -11.81 -17.53 8.60
CA ASN A 10 -12.54 -17.04 7.44
C ASN A 10 -13.86 -16.37 7.88
N ASN A 11 -13.77 -15.37 8.78
CA ASN A 11 -14.95 -14.70 9.31
C ASN A 11 -14.68 -13.31 9.90
N LYS A 12 -14.27 -12.37 9.05
CA LYS A 12 -14.62 -10.95 9.16
C LYS A 12 -14.33 -10.32 7.82
N ILE A 13 -15.15 -9.36 7.41
CA ILE A 13 -14.87 -8.45 6.31
C ILE A 13 -13.52 -7.78 6.65
N ASN A 14 -12.41 -8.35 6.21
CA ASN A 14 -11.08 -7.98 6.66
C ASN A 14 -10.42 -7.17 5.56
N ASN A 15 -10.54 -5.86 5.68
CA ASN A 15 -9.86 -4.84 4.88
C ASN A 15 -8.36 -4.87 5.22
N THR A 16 -7.71 -6.02 5.06
CA THR A 16 -6.35 -6.24 5.54
C THR A 16 -5.58 -7.14 4.59
N HIS A 17 -4.57 -6.59 3.93
CA HIS A 17 -3.67 -7.32 3.05
C HIS A 17 -2.40 -7.75 3.76
N SER A 18 -1.91 -8.94 3.42
CA SER A 18 -0.65 -9.49 3.94
C SER A 18 0.48 -9.25 2.94
N PHE A 19 1.55 -8.59 3.37
CA PHE A 19 2.75 -8.36 2.58
C PHE A 19 3.91 -9.13 3.16
N TYR A 20 4.64 -9.88 2.32
CA TYR A 20 5.89 -10.50 2.77
C TYR A 20 6.98 -9.45 2.89
N SER A 21 7.61 -9.37 4.06
CA SER A 21 8.77 -8.52 4.31
C SER A 21 10.05 -9.35 4.23
N PRO A 22 10.86 -9.21 3.17
CA PRO A 22 12.12 -9.96 3.06
C PRO A 22 13.13 -9.60 4.14
N SER A 23 13.07 -8.37 4.69
CA SER A 23 13.98 -7.92 5.76
C SER A 23 13.64 -8.52 7.12
N LEU A 24 12.39 -8.90 7.34
CA LEU A 24 11.91 -9.50 8.58
C LEU A 24 11.63 -11.00 8.44
N GLU A 25 11.75 -11.55 7.23
CA GLU A 25 11.38 -12.93 6.88
C GLU A 25 9.97 -13.33 7.34
N GLU A 26 9.03 -12.37 7.35
CA GLU A 26 7.68 -12.55 7.90
C GLU A 26 6.61 -11.83 7.06
N TYR A 27 5.37 -12.31 7.14
CA TYR A 27 4.20 -11.65 6.55
C TYR A 27 3.61 -10.61 7.51
N ILE A 28 3.57 -9.35 7.06
CA ILE A 28 2.98 -8.23 7.79
C ILE A 28 1.55 -8.02 7.30
N GLN A 29 0.61 -7.92 8.23
CA GLN A 29 -0.77 -7.52 7.93
C GLN A 29 -0.90 -6.01 7.97
N VAL A 30 -1.45 -5.43 6.90
CA VAL A 30 -1.66 -3.99 6.74
C VAL A 30 -3.14 -3.74 6.51
N ASN A 31 -3.71 -2.77 7.21
CA ASN A 31 -5.08 -2.35 6.99
C ASN A 31 -5.19 -1.59 5.65
N ASP A 32 -6.10 -2.02 4.79
CA ASP A 32 -6.27 -1.51 3.43
C ASP A 32 -6.79 -0.08 3.42
N ASP A 33 -7.66 0.30 4.36
CA ASP A 33 -8.21 1.66 4.42
C ASP A 33 -7.09 2.65 4.74
N VAL A 34 -6.28 2.36 5.77
CA VAL A 34 -5.12 3.18 6.15
C VAL A 34 -4.06 3.20 5.04
N PHE A 35 -3.84 2.06 4.38
CA PHE A 35 -2.89 1.98 3.26
C PHE A 35 -3.35 2.79 2.06
N ASN A 36 -4.64 2.72 1.73
CA ASN A 36 -5.22 3.48 0.62
C ASN A 36 -5.19 4.98 0.90
N ASP A 37 -5.50 5.42 2.13
CA ASP A 37 -5.41 6.84 2.52
C ASP A 37 -3.99 7.39 2.28
N ILE A 38 -2.94 6.68 2.73
CA ILE A 38 -1.55 7.07 2.50
C ILE A 38 -1.21 7.09 1.01
N ARG A 39 -1.66 6.07 0.26
CA ARG A 39 -1.39 5.96 -1.17
C ARG A 39 -2.06 7.08 -1.96
N ASP A 40 -3.28 7.45 -1.59
CA ASP A 40 -4.05 8.45 -2.30
C ASP A 40 -3.42 9.85 -2.10
N GLU A 41 -2.96 10.17 -0.87
CA GLU A 41 -2.16 11.37 -0.61
C GLU A 41 -0.86 11.41 -1.45
N GLU A 42 -0.14 10.28 -1.56
CA GLU A 42 1.08 10.21 -2.39
C GLU A 42 0.79 10.38 -3.89
N ILE A 43 -0.32 9.80 -4.38
CA ILE A 43 -0.75 9.94 -5.78
C ILE A 43 -1.08 11.40 -6.09
N GLU A 44 -1.82 12.08 -5.21
CA GLU A 44 -2.15 13.50 -5.38
C GLU A 44 -0.88 14.36 -5.44
N LEU A 45 0.08 14.14 -4.55
CA LEU A 45 1.34 14.88 -4.54
C LEU A 45 2.13 14.69 -5.83
N ARG A 46 2.29 13.42 -6.28
CA ARG A 46 2.98 13.11 -7.54
C ARG A 46 2.26 13.72 -8.76
N ALA A 47 0.93 13.77 -8.74
CA ALA A 47 0.16 14.41 -9.81
C ALA A 47 0.41 15.92 -9.87
N LEU A 48 0.51 16.59 -8.72
CA LEU A 48 0.84 18.01 -8.63
C LEU A 48 2.26 18.31 -9.12
N GLU A 49 3.24 17.48 -8.77
CA GLU A 49 4.63 17.62 -9.26
C GLU A 49 4.71 17.48 -10.79
N LEU A 50 3.98 16.51 -11.35
CA LEU A 50 3.89 16.31 -12.80
C LEU A 50 3.20 17.50 -13.48
N LEU A 51 2.13 18.02 -12.89
CA LEU A 51 1.43 19.20 -13.42
C LEU A 51 2.34 20.44 -13.39
N SER A 52 3.07 20.66 -12.29
CA SER A 52 4.04 21.77 -12.20
C SER A 52 5.10 21.66 -13.29
N SER A 53 5.70 20.48 -13.44
CA SER A 53 6.71 20.22 -14.47
C SER A 53 6.16 20.42 -15.90
N PHE A 54 4.89 20.05 -16.12
CA PHE A 54 4.21 20.30 -17.39
C PHE A 54 4.02 21.80 -17.63
N LEU A 55 3.53 22.55 -16.64
CA LEU A 55 3.29 23.98 -16.77
C LEU A 55 4.58 24.75 -17.03
N ASP A 56 5.65 24.44 -16.29
CA ASP A 56 6.97 25.04 -16.50
C ASP A 56 7.50 24.79 -17.92
N LYS A 57 7.27 23.59 -18.45
CA LYS A 57 7.74 23.22 -19.80
C LYS A 57 7.05 24.00 -20.92
N TYR A 58 5.77 24.34 -20.77
CA TYR A 58 4.96 24.93 -21.84
C TYR A 58 4.66 26.42 -21.64
N PHE A 59 4.79 26.93 -20.42
CA PHE A 59 4.41 28.30 -20.05
C PHE A 59 5.48 29.05 -19.23
N GLY A 60 6.60 28.41 -18.87
CA GLY A 60 7.73 28.99 -18.14
C GLY A 60 8.81 29.63 -19.04
#